data_AF-A0FL41-F1
#
_entry.id   AF-A0FL41-F1
#
_cell.length_a   1.000
_cell.length_b   1.000
_cell.length_c   1.000
_cell.angle_alpha   90.00
_cell.angle_beta   90.00
_cell.angle_gamma   90.00
#
_symmetry.space_group_name_H-M   'P 1'
#
loop_
_entity.id
_entity.type
_entity.pdbx_description
1 polymer ?
#
loop_
_entity_poly.entity_id
_entity_poly.type
_entity_poly.pdbx_seq_one_letter_code
_entity_poly.pdbx_strand_id
1 'polypeptide(L)'
;TEKINAADAMIKVLEDWGIHNIYGLPGGSFDSTMNALYNRRHTINYVQVRHEEVGALAAAGEAKVTGRIGATFGSAGPGAVHLLNGLYDAQYDNVPVLALVGQVPTAAMNTNYFQEMNENPMFADVSVYNRTAMTAEQLPHVVDEAIRQAYKHNGVAVVTIPKDLGWTQIDDNYVSSANLYQKPLLPDPDPDQVAAAWDILKDAKKPILYVGNGARGARDEIIAFSEKTHIPIITTALAKGIVPDDYKANMGSAGRVASKPGVEVARGADTVLFLGSDFPFQPYFIAPNAKYIQVDIDGS
;
A
#
# COMPACT_ATOMS: atom_id res chain seq x y z
N THR A 1 9.36 -11.62 -35.86
CA THR A 1 9.38 -11.16 -34.45
C THR A 1 9.44 -12.39 -33.59
N GLU A 2 10.26 -12.37 -32.53
CA GLU A 2 10.27 -13.46 -31.56
C GLU A 2 8.90 -13.55 -30.88
N LYS A 3 8.45 -14.78 -30.57
CA LYS A 3 7.16 -15.04 -29.94
C LYS A 3 7.37 -15.45 -28.49
N ILE A 4 6.48 -15.02 -27.62
CA ILE A 4 6.50 -15.33 -26.19
C ILE A 4 5.08 -15.60 -25.70
N ASN A 5 4.91 -16.49 -24.72
CA ASN A 5 3.61 -16.63 -24.07
C ASN A 5 3.27 -15.35 -23.31
N ALA A 6 2.02 -14.90 -23.35
CA ALA A 6 1.62 -13.65 -22.71
C ALA A 6 1.88 -13.65 -21.19
N ALA A 7 1.77 -14.79 -20.52
CA ALA A 7 2.12 -14.89 -19.10
C ALA A 7 3.63 -14.68 -18.86
N ASP A 8 4.52 -15.20 -19.71
CA ASP A 8 5.96 -14.95 -19.61
C ASP A 8 6.30 -13.47 -19.86
N ALA A 9 5.63 -12.82 -20.81
CA ALA A 9 5.77 -11.38 -21.05
C ALA A 9 5.26 -10.54 -19.87
N MET A 10 4.14 -10.94 -19.25
CA MET A 10 3.64 -10.32 -18.02
C MET A 10 4.64 -10.45 -16.88
N ILE A 11 5.28 -11.61 -16.69
CA ILE A 11 6.29 -11.76 -15.64
C ILE A 11 7.55 -10.91 -15.92
N LYS A 12 7.95 -10.69 -17.19
CA LYS A 12 9.00 -9.71 -17.53
C LYS A 12 8.67 -8.31 -17.00
N VAL A 13 7.41 -7.89 -17.09
CA VAL A 13 6.95 -6.61 -16.53
C VAL A 13 7.16 -6.58 -15.01
N LEU A 14 6.77 -7.62 -14.28
CA LEU A 14 7.00 -7.69 -12.82
C LEU A 14 8.49 -7.54 -12.47
N GLU A 15 9.37 -8.21 -13.22
CA GLU A 15 10.82 -8.12 -13.00
C GLU A 15 11.37 -6.72 -13.26
N ASP A 16 10.94 -6.07 -14.35
CA ASP A 16 11.35 -4.71 -14.68
C ASP A 16 10.96 -3.72 -13.57
N TRP A 17 9.81 -3.94 -12.92
CA TRP A 17 9.35 -3.19 -11.75
C TRP A 17 10.04 -3.59 -10.43
N GLY A 18 10.97 -4.54 -10.46
CA GLY A 18 11.73 -4.99 -9.29
C GLY A 18 10.91 -5.87 -8.33
N ILE A 19 9.83 -6.50 -8.83
CA ILE A 19 9.03 -7.46 -8.06
C ILE A 19 9.73 -8.81 -8.12
N HIS A 20 10.37 -9.19 -7.02
CA HIS A 20 11.12 -10.44 -6.91
C HIS A 20 10.39 -11.52 -6.12
N ASN A 21 9.43 -11.16 -5.27
CA ASN A 21 8.64 -12.12 -4.51
C ASN A 21 7.17 -12.05 -4.96
N ILE A 22 6.55 -13.22 -5.10
CA ILE A 22 5.11 -13.33 -5.31
C ILE A 22 4.54 -14.46 -4.45
N TYR A 23 3.51 -14.13 -3.68
CA TYR A 23 2.90 -15.02 -2.70
C TYR A 23 1.58 -15.59 -3.21
N GLY A 24 1.32 -16.88 -2.98
CA GLY A 24 0.01 -17.43 -3.33
C GLY A 24 -0.05 -18.95 -3.31
N LEU A 25 -1.23 -19.47 -3.64
CA LEU A 25 -1.51 -20.90 -3.70
C LEU A 25 -1.97 -21.25 -5.13
N PRO A 26 -1.38 -22.29 -5.77
CA PRO A 26 -1.64 -22.57 -7.17
C PRO A 26 -3.02 -23.18 -7.38
N GLY A 27 -3.60 -22.97 -8.56
CA GLY A 27 -4.84 -23.61 -8.99
C GLY A 27 -4.90 -23.74 -10.51
N GLY A 28 -5.78 -24.61 -11.01
CA GLY A 28 -5.91 -24.88 -12.45
C GLY A 28 -6.34 -23.68 -13.29
N SER A 29 -6.88 -22.62 -12.68
CA SER A 29 -7.22 -21.35 -13.32
C SER A 29 -6.07 -20.34 -13.39
N PHE A 30 -4.91 -20.67 -12.81
CA PHE A 30 -3.71 -19.80 -12.79
C PHE A 30 -2.49 -20.56 -13.33
N ASP A 31 -2.71 -21.69 -13.99
CA ASP A 31 -1.66 -22.64 -14.44
C ASP A 31 -0.68 -22.03 -15.45
N SER A 32 -1.15 -21.19 -16.37
CA SER A 32 -0.31 -20.45 -17.31
C SER A 32 0.67 -19.52 -16.61
N THR A 33 0.20 -18.77 -15.61
CA THR A 33 1.07 -17.91 -14.81
C THR A 33 2.01 -18.72 -13.92
N MET A 34 1.56 -19.85 -13.34
CA MET A 34 2.46 -20.75 -12.61
C MET A 34 3.58 -21.30 -13.50
N ASN A 35 3.29 -21.61 -14.76
CA ASN A 35 4.30 -22.03 -15.73
C ASN A 35 5.29 -20.89 -16.03
N ALA A 36 4.82 -19.65 -16.21
CA ALA A 36 5.69 -18.49 -16.40
C ALA A 36 6.59 -18.24 -15.17
N LEU A 37 6.06 -18.37 -13.95
CA LEU A 37 6.84 -18.30 -12.72
C LEU A 37 7.91 -19.40 -12.68
N TYR A 38 7.59 -20.62 -13.10
CA TYR A 38 8.57 -21.70 -13.20
C TYR A 38 9.66 -21.39 -14.23
N ASN A 39 9.31 -20.89 -15.41
CA ASN A 39 10.26 -20.50 -16.45
C ASN A 39 11.25 -19.43 -15.96
N ARG A 40 10.76 -18.52 -15.10
CA ARG A 40 11.49 -17.35 -14.60
C ARG A 40 11.93 -17.47 -13.13
N ARG A 41 11.99 -18.70 -12.60
CA ARG A 41 12.37 -19.02 -11.21
C ARG A 41 13.77 -18.57 -10.77
N HIS A 42 14.60 -18.11 -11.70
CA HIS A 42 15.95 -17.58 -11.41
C HIS A 42 15.94 -16.08 -11.09
N THR A 43 14.86 -15.39 -11.40
CA THR A 43 14.69 -13.93 -11.26
C THR A 43 13.48 -13.57 -10.39
N ILE A 44 12.46 -14.43 -10.36
CA ILE A 44 11.32 -14.35 -9.43
C ILE A 44 11.30 -15.54 -8.48
N ASN A 45 11.08 -15.23 -7.21
CA ASN A 45 10.83 -16.16 -6.11
C ASN A 45 9.32 -16.33 -5.88
N TYR A 46 8.80 -17.50 -6.24
CA TYR A 46 7.45 -17.89 -5.88
C TYR A 46 7.43 -18.43 -4.44
N VAL A 47 6.63 -17.78 -3.58
CA VAL A 47 6.45 -18.19 -2.18
C VAL A 47 5.08 -18.85 -2.02
N GLN A 48 5.09 -20.18 -1.92
CA GLN A 48 3.87 -20.95 -1.65
C GLN A 48 3.39 -20.75 -0.21
N VAL A 49 2.22 -20.15 -0.06
CA VAL A 49 1.51 -20.08 1.23
C VAL A 49 0.56 -21.27 1.40
N ARG A 50 -0.09 -21.39 2.57
CA ARG A 50 -1.07 -22.45 2.86
C ARG A 50 -2.53 -21.97 2.84
N HIS A 51 -2.71 -20.66 2.76
CA HIS A 51 -3.98 -19.97 2.61
C HIS A 51 -3.67 -18.62 1.94
N GLU A 52 -4.43 -18.22 0.93
CA GLU A 52 -4.12 -17.04 0.09
C GLU A 52 -4.16 -15.73 0.88
N GLU A 53 -4.98 -15.64 1.93
CA GLU A 53 -4.96 -14.52 2.90
C GLU A 53 -3.54 -14.24 3.41
N VAL A 54 -2.78 -15.29 3.76
CA VAL A 54 -1.40 -15.14 4.24
C VAL A 54 -0.50 -14.58 3.14
N GLY A 55 -0.76 -14.92 1.88
CA GLY A 55 -0.03 -14.37 0.75
C GLY A 55 -0.32 -12.88 0.55
N ALA A 56 -1.59 -12.49 0.62
CA ALA A 56 -1.99 -11.09 0.52
C ALA A 56 -1.44 -10.25 1.70
N LEU A 57 -1.51 -10.77 2.93
CA LEU A 57 -0.91 -10.12 4.11
C LEU A 57 0.62 -10.03 4.02
N ALA A 58 1.28 -11.05 3.48
CA ALA A 58 2.74 -11.02 3.26
C ALA A 58 3.13 -9.98 2.22
N ALA A 59 2.37 -9.87 1.11
CA ALA A 59 2.57 -8.83 0.11
C ALA A 59 2.38 -7.42 0.71
N ALA A 60 1.32 -7.20 1.49
CA ALA A 60 1.10 -5.96 2.22
C ALA A 60 2.26 -5.66 3.19
N GLY A 61 2.71 -6.66 3.95
CA GLY A 61 3.85 -6.55 4.87
C GLY A 61 5.16 -6.19 4.16
N GLU A 62 5.46 -6.80 3.02
CA GLU A 62 6.64 -6.46 2.21
C GLU A 62 6.58 -5.01 1.74
N ALA A 63 5.39 -4.54 1.32
CA ALA A 63 5.20 -3.14 0.94
C ALA A 63 5.37 -2.18 2.12
N LYS A 64 4.83 -2.51 3.30
CA LYS A 64 4.97 -1.71 4.54
C LYS A 64 6.42 -1.56 4.99
N VAL A 65 7.25 -2.59 4.79
CA VAL A 65 8.65 -2.63 5.23
C VAL A 65 9.59 -2.03 4.20
N THR A 66 9.40 -2.32 2.91
CA THR A 66 10.35 -1.96 1.86
C THR A 66 9.97 -0.69 1.09
N GLY A 67 8.70 -0.27 1.15
CA GLY A 67 8.15 0.79 0.31
C GLY A 67 8.04 0.43 -1.17
N ARG A 68 8.29 -0.84 -1.54
CA ARG A 68 8.12 -1.36 -2.91
C ARG A 68 6.80 -2.13 -2.99
N ILE A 69 6.22 -2.21 -4.19
CA ILE A 69 4.97 -2.94 -4.40
C ILE A 69 5.12 -4.42 -4.01
N GLY A 70 4.18 -4.92 -3.21
CA GLY A 70 4.04 -6.35 -2.93
C GLY A 70 3.19 -7.04 -3.99
N ALA A 71 3.44 -8.32 -4.27
CA ALA A 71 2.65 -9.08 -5.24
C ALA A 71 2.07 -10.37 -4.65
N THR A 72 0.79 -10.60 -4.87
CA THR A 72 0.08 -11.82 -4.45
C THR A 72 -0.78 -12.37 -5.58
N PHE A 73 -1.18 -13.63 -5.48
CA PHE A 73 -2.16 -14.22 -6.40
C PHE A 73 -3.10 -15.23 -5.72
N GLY A 74 -4.24 -15.46 -6.37
CA GLY A 74 -5.21 -16.48 -5.99
C GLY A 74 -5.84 -17.12 -7.21
N SER A 75 -6.24 -18.40 -7.11
CA SER A 75 -7.00 -19.07 -8.16
C SER A 75 -8.43 -18.52 -8.27
N ALA A 76 -9.16 -18.91 -9.32
CA ALA A 76 -10.54 -18.50 -9.55
C ALA A 76 -11.44 -18.89 -8.39
N GLY A 77 -12.45 -18.08 -8.12
CA GLY A 77 -13.45 -18.31 -7.08
C GLY A 77 -12.83 -18.25 -5.68
N PRO A 78 -12.74 -19.37 -4.92
CA PRO A 78 -12.32 -19.33 -3.52
C PRO A 78 -10.92 -18.74 -3.29
N GLY A 79 -9.95 -19.04 -4.15
CA GLY A 79 -8.59 -18.51 -4.01
C GLY A 79 -8.56 -16.98 -4.10
N ALA A 80 -9.36 -16.42 -5.01
CA ALA A 80 -9.54 -14.98 -5.20
C ALA A 80 -10.18 -14.34 -3.95
N VAL A 81 -11.24 -14.93 -3.42
CA VAL A 81 -11.95 -14.41 -2.23
C VAL A 81 -11.05 -14.44 -1.00
N HIS A 82 -10.23 -15.48 -0.83
CA HIS A 82 -9.30 -15.58 0.29
C HIS A 82 -8.24 -14.47 0.34
N LEU A 83 -8.02 -13.71 -0.74
CA LEU A 83 -7.10 -12.57 -0.73
C LEU A 83 -7.65 -11.37 0.03
N LEU A 84 -8.98 -11.22 0.11
CA LEU A 84 -9.64 -9.95 0.47
C LEU A 84 -9.14 -9.35 1.78
N ASN A 85 -8.95 -10.14 2.84
CA ASN A 85 -8.50 -9.63 4.12
C ASN A 85 -7.12 -8.93 4.02
N GLY A 86 -6.17 -9.52 3.29
CA GLY A 86 -4.86 -8.91 3.08
C GLY A 86 -4.90 -7.73 2.10
N LEU A 87 -5.84 -7.74 1.15
CA LEU A 87 -6.03 -6.60 0.24
C LEU A 87 -6.64 -5.40 0.98
N TYR A 88 -7.62 -5.61 1.86
CA TYR A 88 -8.15 -4.54 2.70
C TYR A 88 -7.11 -4.01 3.68
N ASP A 89 -6.27 -4.89 4.24
CA ASP A 89 -5.12 -4.47 5.04
C ASP A 89 -4.16 -3.56 4.25
N ALA A 90 -3.87 -3.88 2.98
CA ALA A 90 -3.06 -3.03 2.12
C ALA A 90 -3.74 -1.69 1.76
N GLN A 91 -5.05 -1.71 1.49
CA GLN A 91 -5.83 -0.51 1.19
C GLN A 91 -5.84 0.47 2.37
N TYR A 92 -6.19 0.00 3.57
CA TYR A 92 -6.32 0.86 4.74
C TYR A 92 -4.97 1.32 5.31
N ASP A 93 -3.89 0.55 5.10
CA ASP A 93 -2.54 0.99 5.46
C ASP A 93 -1.85 1.80 4.34
N ASN A 94 -2.56 2.07 3.24
CA ASN A 94 -2.09 2.85 2.10
C ASN A 94 -0.74 2.35 1.56
N VAL A 95 -0.66 1.05 1.23
CA VAL A 95 0.54 0.45 0.64
C VAL A 95 0.27 -0.18 -0.72
N PRO A 96 1.22 -0.06 -1.68
CA PRO A 96 1.03 -0.59 -3.02
C PRO A 96 1.07 -2.12 -3.03
N VAL A 97 0.01 -2.76 -3.52
CA VAL A 97 -0.06 -4.22 -3.72
C VAL A 97 -0.68 -4.55 -5.08
N LEU A 98 -0.07 -5.48 -5.80
CA LEU A 98 -0.62 -6.11 -7.01
C LEU A 98 -1.22 -7.48 -6.66
N ALA A 99 -2.50 -7.67 -6.97
CA ALA A 99 -3.18 -8.96 -6.87
C ALA A 99 -3.50 -9.51 -8.26
N LEU A 100 -2.92 -10.67 -8.59
CA LEU A 100 -3.23 -11.41 -9.81
C LEU A 100 -4.27 -12.49 -9.49
N VAL A 101 -5.41 -12.45 -10.16
CA VAL A 101 -6.53 -13.36 -9.91
C VAL A 101 -6.70 -14.28 -11.12
N GLY A 102 -6.64 -15.59 -10.92
CA GLY A 102 -6.91 -16.54 -11.98
C GLY A 102 -8.39 -16.59 -12.33
N GLN A 103 -8.71 -16.80 -13.60
CA GLN A 103 -10.07 -16.99 -14.09
C GLN A 103 -10.12 -18.21 -15.03
N VAL A 104 -11.30 -18.78 -15.23
CA VAL A 104 -11.49 -19.86 -16.21
C VAL A 104 -11.15 -19.37 -17.63
N PRO A 105 -10.92 -20.28 -18.60
CA PRO A 105 -10.67 -19.88 -19.98
C PRO A 105 -11.77 -18.97 -20.54
N THR A 106 -11.41 -18.02 -21.41
CA THR A 106 -12.38 -17.06 -22.00
C THR A 106 -13.62 -17.73 -22.60
N ALA A 107 -13.45 -18.87 -23.27
CA ALA A 107 -14.54 -19.65 -23.87
C ALA A 107 -15.54 -20.25 -22.85
N ALA A 108 -15.17 -20.35 -21.57
CA ALA A 108 -16.00 -20.87 -20.49
C ALA A 108 -16.61 -19.74 -19.61
N MET A 109 -16.13 -18.51 -19.73
CA MET A 109 -16.69 -17.37 -19.00
C MET A 109 -18.15 -17.13 -19.39
N ASN A 110 -18.99 -16.79 -18.42
CA ASN A 110 -20.43 -16.56 -18.56
C ASN A 110 -21.26 -17.81 -18.93
N THR A 111 -20.72 -19.01 -18.68
CA THR A 111 -21.42 -20.27 -18.97
C THR A 111 -21.87 -21.02 -17.71
N ASN A 112 -21.61 -20.47 -16.52
CA ASN A 112 -21.76 -21.14 -15.23
C ASN A 112 -20.88 -22.39 -15.14
N TYR A 113 -19.64 -22.27 -15.64
CA TYR A 113 -18.66 -23.35 -15.57
C TYR A 113 -18.21 -23.60 -14.11
N PHE A 114 -17.55 -24.73 -13.87
CA PHE A 114 -17.04 -25.07 -12.53
C PHE A 114 -16.09 -23.97 -12.02
N GLN A 115 -16.40 -23.41 -10.84
CA GLN A 115 -15.69 -22.29 -10.22
C GLN A 115 -15.62 -21.00 -11.06
N GLU A 116 -16.46 -20.88 -12.10
CA GLU A 116 -16.59 -19.67 -12.89
C GLU A 116 -17.62 -18.73 -12.26
N MET A 117 -17.27 -17.45 -12.19
CA MET A 117 -18.16 -16.36 -11.83
C MET A 117 -17.60 -15.05 -12.37
N ASN A 118 -18.44 -14.02 -12.46
CA ASN A 118 -17.95 -12.66 -12.68
C ASN A 118 -17.19 -12.17 -11.43
N GLU A 119 -15.86 -12.27 -11.47
CA GLU A 119 -15.00 -11.94 -10.32
C GLU A 119 -14.78 -10.44 -10.13
N ASN A 120 -14.93 -9.64 -11.20
CA ASN A 120 -14.59 -8.22 -11.17
C ASN A 120 -15.35 -7.43 -10.07
N PRO A 121 -16.67 -7.60 -9.85
CA PRO A 121 -17.40 -6.87 -8.81
C PRO A 121 -16.87 -7.10 -7.38
N MET A 122 -16.26 -8.26 -7.09
CA MET A 122 -15.79 -8.59 -5.74
C MET A 122 -14.63 -7.69 -5.28
N PHE A 123 -13.86 -7.14 -6.22
CA PHE A 123 -12.67 -6.34 -5.94
C PHE A 123 -12.89 -4.83 -6.12
N ALA A 124 -14.10 -4.41 -6.51
CA ALA A 124 -14.39 -3.01 -6.85
C ALA A 124 -14.17 -2.05 -5.67
N ASP A 125 -14.45 -2.48 -4.45
CA ASP A 125 -14.33 -1.66 -3.24
C ASP A 125 -12.88 -1.58 -2.71
N VAL A 126 -12.14 -2.69 -2.80
CA VAL A 126 -10.81 -2.80 -2.19
C VAL A 126 -9.68 -2.18 -3.02
N SER A 127 -9.94 -1.84 -4.29
CA SER A 127 -8.89 -1.56 -5.27
C SER A 127 -8.99 -0.20 -5.94
N VAL A 128 -7.83 0.38 -6.24
CA VAL A 128 -7.68 1.61 -7.04
C VAL A 128 -7.68 1.32 -8.54
N TYR A 129 -7.43 0.07 -8.92
CA TYR A 129 -7.48 -0.42 -10.29
C TYR A 129 -7.97 -1.87 -10.28
N ASN A 130 -9.03 -2.17 -11.03
CA ASN A 130 -9.63 -3.51 -11.08
C ASN A 130 -10.14 -3.82 -12.48
N ARG A 131 -9.42 -4.70 -13.20
CA ARG A 131 -9.72 -5.04 -14.59
C ARG A 131 -9.55 -6.54 -14.84
N THR A 132 -10.41 -7.07 -15.69
CA THR A 132 -10.26 -8.40 -16.28
C THR A 132 -9.55 -8.25 -17.62
N ALA A 133 -8.45 -8.97 -17.83
CA ALA A 133 -7.76 -9.01 -19.12
C ALA A 133 -8.65 -9.73 -20.15
N MET A 134 -8.79 -9.14 -21.35
CA MET A 134 -9.71 -9.64 -22.38
C MET A 134 -9.00 -10.22 -23.63
N THR A 135 -7.69 -10.00 -23.77
CA THR A 135 -6.86 -10.49 -24.87
C THR A 135 -5.45 -10.79 -24.36
N ALA A 136 -4.70 -11.62 -25.07
CA ALA A 136 -3.34 -11.97 -24.67
C ALA A 136 -2.36 -10.81 -24.85
N GLU A 137 -2.52 -10.03 -25.92
CA GLU A 137 -1.64 -8.91 -26.30
C GLU A 137 -1.68 -7.76 -25.29
N GLN A 138 -2.82 -7.55 -24.62
CA GLN A 138 -2.94 -6.50 -23.62
C GLN A 138 -2.39 -6.90 -22.24
N LEU A 139 -2.18 -8.20 -21.99
CA LEU A 139 -1.87 -8.69 -20.64
C LEU A 139 -0.62 -8.01 -20.03
N PRO A 140 0.51 -7.85 -20.75
CA PRO A 140 1.66 -7.12 -20.22
C PRO A 140 1.30 -5.67 -19.86
N HIS A 141 0.53 -4.99 -20.72
CA HIS A 141 0.15 -3.60 -20.51
C HIS A 141 -0.81 -3.39 -19.34
N VAL A 142 -1.83 -4.25 -19.19
CA VAL A 142 -2.81 -4.16 -18.10
C VAL A 142 -2.11 -4.32 -16.75
N VAL A 143 -1.11 -5.20 -16.67
CA VAL A 143 -0.33 -5.41 -15.43
C VAL A 143 0.64 -4.26 -15.17
N ASP A 144 1.31 -3.75 -16.21
CA ASP A 144 2.16 -2.55 -16.11
C ASP A 144 1.37 -1.34 -15.59
N GLU A 145 0.17 -1.14 -16.13
CA GLU A 145 -0.76 -0.10 -15.69
C GLU A 145 -1.25 -0.33 -14.26
N ALA A 146 -1.59 -1.56 -13.90
CA ALA A 146 -1.99 -1.92 -12.54
C ALA A 146 -0.90 -1.57 -11.51
N ILE A 147 0.36 -1.90 -11.80
CA ILE A 147 1.50 -1.55 -10.93
C ILE A 147 1.64 -0.04 -10.79
N ARG A 148 1.55 0.69 -11.91
CA ARG A 148 1.63 2.16 -11.91
C ARG A 148 0.52 2.80 -11.08
N GLN A 149 -0.70 2.29 -11.16
CA GLN A 149 -1.85 2.78 -10.39
C GLN A 149 -1.72 2.45 -8.90
N ALA A 150 -1.26 1.25 -8.55
CA ALA A 150 -0.98 0.86 -7.17
C ALA A 150 0.05 1.80 -6.52
N TYR A 151 1.15 2.13 -7.22
CA TYR A 151 2.11 3.12 -6.73
C TYR A 151 1.55 4.54 -6.67
N LYS A 152 0.83 4.98 -7.72
CA LYS A 152 0.30 6.35 -7.79
C LYS A 152 -0.66 6.66 -6.65
N HIS A 153 -1.51 5.69 -6.30
CA HIS A 153 -2.57 5.84 -5.32
C HIS A 153 -2.27 5.16 -3.98
N ASN A 154 -1.05 4.63 -3.80
CA ASN A 154 -0.64 3.87 -2.60
C ASN A 154 -1.68 2.83 -2.18
N GLY A 155 -2.13 1.99 -3.13
CA GLY A 155 -3.25 1.08 -2.89
C GLY A 155 -3.18 -0.22 -3.68
N VAL A 156 -4.29 -0.96 -3.66
CA VAL A 156 -4.38 -2.29 -4.28
C VAL A 156 -4.78 -2.18 -5.75
N ALA A 157 -4.05 -2.85 -6.62
CA ALA A 157 -4.46 -3.09 -8.00
C ALA A 157 -4.72 -4.57 -8.24
N VAL A 158 -5.87 -4.90 -8.83
CA VAL A 158 -6.31 -6.27 -9.12
C VAL A 158 -6.42 -6.48 -10.63
N VAL A 159 -5.80 -7.56 -11.11
CA VAL A 159 -5.91 -8.00 -12.50
C VAL A 159 -6.43 -9.43 -12.53
N THR A 160 -7.63 -9.61 -13.06
CA THR A 160 -8.22 -10.93 -13.31
C THR A 160 -7.78 -11.46 -14.67
N ILE A 161 -7.28 -12.69 -14.72
CA ILE A 161 -6.59 -13.28 -15.88
C ILE A 161 -7.25 -14.59 -16.28
N PRO A 162 -8.04 -14.62 -17.36
CA PRO A 162 -8.46 -15.85 -18.00
C PRO A 162 -7.24 -16.67 -18.44
N LYS A 163 -7.16 -17.93 -17.97
CA LYS A 163 -5.91 -18.70 -18.03
C LYS A 163 -5.37 -18.96 -19.43
N ASP A 164 -6.25 -19.07 -20.42
CA ASP A 164 -5.94 -19.32 -21.83
C ASP A 164 -5.17 -18.16 -22.47
N LEU A 165 -5.41 -16.93 -22.04
CA LEU A 165 -4.66 -15.76 -22.49
C LEU A 165 -3.18 -15.91 -22.14
N GLY A 166 -2.87 -16.41 -20.93
CA GLY A 166 -1.50 -16.61 -20.49
C GLY A 166 -0.71 -17.65 -21.31
N TRP A 167 -1.39 -18.63 -21.89
CA TRP A 167 -0.79 -19.65 -22.79
C TRP A 167 -0.65 -19.19 -24.24
N THR A 168 -1.25 -18.06 -24.61
CA THR A 168 -1.27 -17.58 -25.99
C THR A 168 0.04 -16.90 -26.33
N GLN A 169 0.59 -17.21 -27.51
CA GLN A 169 1.81 -16.57 -28.02
C GLN A 169 1.52 -15.19 -28.61
N ILE A 170 2.24 -14.19 -28.13
CA ILE A 170 2.22 -12.81 -28.61
C ILE A 170 3.60 -12.42 -29.16
N ASP A 171 3.71 -11.26 -29.81
CA ASP A 171 5.01 -10.70 -30.16
C ASP A 171 5.79 -10.30 -28.90
N ASP A 172 7.05 -10.70 -28.77
CA ASP A 172 7.92 -10.27 -27.66
C ASP A 172 8.50 -8.88 -27.92
N ASN A 173 7.65 -7.86 -27.82
CA ASN A 173 8.03 -6.47 -28.09
C ASN A 173 7.48 -5.46 -27.06
N TYR A 174 6.81 -5.93 -26.01
CA TYR A 174 6.32 -5.04 -24.95
C TYR A 174 7.49 -4.49 -24.12
N VAL A 175 7.48 -3.19 -23.87
CA VAL A 175 8.44 -2.50 -23.01
C VAL A 175 7.67 -1.92 -21.84
N SER A 176 8.04 -2.32 -20.62
CA SER A 176 7.40 -1.82 -19.40
C SER A 176 7.70 -0.34 -19.15
N SER A 177 6.85 0.31 -18.36
CA SER A 177 7.05 1.71 -17.96
C SER A 177 7.88 1.87 -16.68
N ALA A 178 8.45 0.80 -16.15
CA ALA A 178 9.22 0.80 -14.90
C ALA A 178 10.39 1.80 -14.93
N ASN A 179 11.08 1.93 -16.06
CA ASN A 179 12.19 2.88 -16.25
C ASN A 179 11.74 4.35 -16.25
N LEU A 180 10.44 4.62 -16.40
CA LEU A 180 9.85 5.96 -16.36
C LEU A 180 9.26 6.29 -14.99
N TYR A 181 9.22 5.33 -14.07
CA TYR A 181 8.63 5.54 -12.74
C TYR A 181 9.38 6.64 -11.98
N GLN A 182 8.60 7.52 -11.35
CA GLN A 182 9.09 8.56 -10.46
C GLN A 182 8.24 8.56 -9.20
N LYS A 183 8.86 8.85 -8.06
CA LYS A 183 8.12 9.11 -6.81
C LYS A 183 7.35 10.42 -6.94
N PRO A 184 6.23 10.59 -6.20
CA PRO A 184 5.54 11.88 -6.13
C PRO A 184 6.51 13.00 -5.74
N LEU A 185 6.32 14.17 -6.36
CA LEU A 185 7.04 15.38 -5.98
C LEU A 185 6.59 15.80 -4.59
N LEU A 186 7.54 16.11 -3.72
CA LEU A 186 7.24 16.66 -2.40
C LEU A 186 6.94 18.16 -2.56
N PRO A 187 5.76 18.64 -2.13
CA PRO A 187 5.45 20.06 -2.19
C PRO A 187 6.29 20.83 -1.17
N ASP A 188 6.77 22.01 -1.55
CA ASP A 188 7.36 22.96 -0.61
C ASP A 188 6.25 23.61 0.22
N PRO A 189 6.43 23.78 1.54
CA PRO A 189 5.45 24.46 2.37
C PRO A 189 5.43 25.96 2.04
N ASP A 190 4.23 26.54 2.04
CA ASP A 190 4.06 27.99 1.87
C ASP A 190 4.66 28.75 3.08
N PRO A 191 5.67 29.61 2.87
CA PRO A 191 6.34 30.33 3.97
C PRO A 191 5.38 31.15 4.85
N ASP A 192 4.31 31.72 4.27
CA ASP A 192 3.34 32.51 5.01
C ASP A 192 2.48 31.62 5.91
N GLN A 193 2.13 30.42 5.45
CA GLN A 193 1.41 29.42 6.26
C GLN A 193 2.30 28.86 7.38
N VAL A 194 3.59 28.66 7.11
CA VAL A 194 4.56 28.26 8.13
C VAL A 194 4.70 29.34 9.20
N ALA A 195 4.76 30.62 8.81
CA ALA A 195 4.80 31.73 9.75
C ALA A 195 3.51 31.82 10.59
N ALA A 196 2.34 31.66 9.96
CA ALA A 196 1.05 31.65 10.66
C ALA A 196 0.94 30.47 11.65
N ALA A 197 1.40 29.28 11.27
CA ALA A 197 1.49 28.12 12.15
C ALA A 197 2.38 28.40 13.37
N TRP A 198 3.53 29.04 13.15
CA TRP A 198 4.42 29.43 14.23
C TRP A 198 3.78 30.46 15.18
N ASP A 199 3.04 31.43 14.64
CA ASP A 199 2.33 32.42 15.44
C ASP A 199 1.27 31.80 16.36
N ILE A 200 0.60 30.73 15.91
CA ILE A 200 -0.31 29.96 16.76
C ILE A 200 0.47 29.20 17.83
N LEU A 201 1.56 28.53 17.45
CA LEU A 201 2.30 27.63 18.33
C LEU A 201 3.07 28.37 19.43
N LYS A 202 3.67 29.53 19.12
CA LYS A 202 4.48 30.31 20.07
C LYS A 202 3.67 30.83 21.27
N ASP A 203 2.37 31.03 21.09
CA ASP A 203 1.47 31.56 22.13
C ASP A 203 0.82 30.44 22.97
N ALA A 204 0.94 29.18 22.54
CA ALA A 204 0.38 28.01 23.19
C ALA A 204 0.91 27.81 24.63
N LYS A 205 0.07 27.34 25.54
CA LYS A 205 0.42 27.09 26.94
C LYS A 205 0.66 25.61 27.22
N LYS A 206 0.02 24.72 26.47
CA LYS A 206 0.14 23.27 26.55
C LYS A 206 0.21 22.67 25.14
N PRO A 207 1.19 23.09 24.30
CA PRO A 207 1.36 22.53 22.97
C PRO A 207 1.81 21.07 23.04
N ILE A 208 1.40 20.29 22.05
CA ILE A 208 1.91 18.94 21.79
C ILE A 208 2.33 18.82 20.33
N LEU A 209 3.36 18.02 20.08
CA LEU A 209 3.70 17.55 18.76
C LEU A 209 3.13 16.15 18.59
N TYR A 210 2.18 15.96 17.68
CA TYR A 210 1.54 14.68 17.41
C TYR A 210 2.04 14.13 16.06
N VAL A 211 2.85 13.09 16.13
CA VAL A 211 3.60 12.52 14.98
C VAL A 211 2.91 11.26 14.46
N GLY A 212 2.48 11.30 13.21
CA GLY A 212 1.97 10.14 12.50
C GLY A 212 2.99 9.47 11.60
N ASN A 213 2.51 8.52 10.80
CA ASN A 213 3.35 7.69 9.95
C ASN A 213 3.91 8.44 8.73
N GLY A 214 3.26 9.51 8.30
CA GLY A 214 3.72 10.38 7.22
C GLY A 214 4.99 11.15 7.56
N ALA A 215 5.36 11.22 8.85
CA ALA A 215 6.60 11.85 9.31
C ALA A 215 7.80 10.87 9.36
N ARG A 216 7.67 9.66 8.79
CA ARG A 216 8.81 8.73 8.65
C ARG A 216 9.95 9.41 7.90
N GLY A 217 11.16 9.26 8.42
CA GLY A 217 12.36 9.87 7.86
C GLY A 217 12.69 11.28 8.41
N ALA A 218 11.77 11.92 9.14
CA ALA A 218 11.97 13.26 9.73
C ALA A 218 12.39 13.21 11.22
N ARG A 219 13.04 12.12 11.66
CA ARG A 219 13.35 11.87 13.08
C ARG A 219 14.16 13.00 13.69
N ASP A 220 15.24 13.41 13.03
CA ASP A 220 16.21 14.34 13.60
C ASP A 220 15.61 15.74 13.68
N GLU A 221 14.82 16.14 12.69
CA GLU A 221 14.07 17.40 12.66
C GLU A 221 13.01 17.45 13.76
N ILE A 222 12.26 16.37 13.96
CA ILE A 222 11.25 16.24 15.02
C ILE A 222 11.89 16.39 16.40
N ILE A 223 13.02 15.69 16.64
CA ILE A 223 13.75 15.77 17.91
C ILE A 223 14.31 17.17 18.11
N ALA A 224 15.01 17.74 17.12
CA ALA A 224 15.58 19.08 17.21
C ALA A 224 14.50 20.15 17.46
N PHE A 225 13.33 20.01 16.83
CA PHE A 225 12.19 20.88 17.07
C PHE A 225 11.69 20.78 18.51
N SER A 226 11.49 19.56 19.02
CA SER A 226 11.07 19.30 20.40
C SER A 226 12.10 19.83 21.41
N GLU A 227 13.39 19.64 21.18
CA GLU A 227 14.45 20.14 22.06
C GLU A 227 14.49 21.66 22.14
N LYS A 228 14.32 22.34 20.99
CA LYS A 228 14.35 23.81 20.90
C LYS A 228 13.12 24.46 21.50
N THR A 229 11.96 23.82 21.37
CA THR A 229 10.66 24.37 21.78
C THR A 229 10.18 23.84 23.13
N HIS A 230 10.82 22.79 23.64
CA HIS A 230 10.40 22.02 24.81
C HIS A 230 8.99 21.42 24.70
N ILE A 231 8.49 21.24 23.47
CA ILE A 231 7.17 20.65 23.21
C ILE A 231 7.28 19.11 23.33
N PRO A 232 6.42 18.46 24.13
CA PRO A 232 6.40 17.00 24.22
C PRO A 232 5.88 16.36 22.92
N ILE A 233 6.41 15.17 22.63
CA ILE A 233 6.08 14.38 21.45
C ILE A 233 5.09 13.29 21.83
N ILE A 234 4.01 13.17 21.06
CA ILE A 234 3.08 12.05 21.07
C ILE A 234 3.15 11.41 19.68
N THR A 235 3.00 10.10 19.58
CA THR A 235 2.97 9.40 18.28
C THR A 235 1.63 8.70 18.06
N THR A 236 1.25 8.43 16.81
CA THR A 236 0.29 7.34 16.57
C THR A 236 0.91 6.00 17.01
N ALA A 237 0.08 4.96 17.18
CA ALA A 237 0.59 3.62 17.48
C ALA A 237 1.51 3.08 16.35
N LEU A 238 1.17 3.39 15.09
CA LEU A 238 1.95 2.98 13.92
C LEU A 238 3.25 3.78 13.72
N ALA A 239 3.32 5.00 14.26
CA ALA A 239 4.49 5.86 14.23
C ALA A 239 5.50 5.57 15.36
N LYS A 240 5.21 4.59 16.22
CA LYS A 240 6.15 4.16 17.27
C LYS A 240 7.50 3.78 16.66
N GLY A 241 8.58 4.32 17.22
CA GLY A 241 9.95 4.08 16.76
C GLY A 241 10.50 5.12 15.78
N ILE A 242 9.67 6.01 15.21
CA ILE A 242 10.17 7.19 14.47
C ILE A 242 11.03 8.05 15.40
N VAL A 243 10.53 8.32 16.60
CA VAL A 243 11.30 8.87 17.71
C VAL A 243 11.69 7.72 18.64
N PRO A 244 12.93 7.67 19.15
CA PRO A 244 13.36 6.65 20.11
C PRO A 244 12.43 6.57 21.31
N ASP A 245 12.17 5.35 21.77
CA ASP A 245 11.29 5.11 22.93
C ASP A 245 11.87 5.66 24.24
N ASP A 246 13.19 5.79 24.33
CA ASP A 246 13.92 6.33 25.48
C ASP A 246 14.15 7.85 25.41
N TYR A 247 13.72 8.52 24.33
CA TYR A 247 13.77 9.97 24.25
C TYR A 247 12.85 10.59 25.33
N LYS A 248 13.41 11.43 26.19
CA LYS A 248 12.73 11.89 27.43
C LYS A 248 11.39 12.60 27.18
N ALA A 249 11.26 13.33 26.07
CA ALA A 249 10.03 14.04 25.75
C ALA A 249 9.07 13.22 24.87
N ASN A 250 9.39 11.94 24.58
CA ASN A 250 8.47 11.01 23.94
C ASN A 250 7.45 10.50 24.96
N MET A 251 6.22 10.98 24.86
CA MET A 251 5.12 10.60 25.74
C MET A 251 4.47 9.29 25.33
N GLY A 252 4.81 8.70 24.18
CA GLY A 252 4.15 7.53 23.58
C GLY A 252 2.87 7.91 22.83
N SER A 253 1.94 6.97 22.69
CA SER A 253 0.69 7.19 21.94
C SER A 253 -0.50 7.53 22.83
N ALA A 254 -1.47 8.24 22.25
CA ALA A 254 -2.80 8.44 22.82
C ALA A 254 -3.78 7.33 22.36
N GLY A 255 -4.97 7.27 22.96
CA GLY A 255 -5.97 6.25 22.64
C GLY A 255 -6.05 5.10 23.66
N ARG A 256 -6.31 3.88 23.18
CA ARG A 256 -6.33 2.65 23.99
C ARG A 256 -5.03 1.85 23.89
N VAL A 257 -4.50 1.70 22.67
CA VAL A 257 -3.14 1.16 22.44
C VAL A 257 -2.17 2.33 22.66
N ALA A 258 -1.93 2.61 23.93
CA ALA A 258 -1.48 3.91 24.39
C ALA A 258 -0.62 3.82 25.65
N SER A 259 0.03 4.94 25.97
CA SER A 259 0.74 5.16 27.23
C SER A 259 -0.04 6.15 28.09
N LYS A 260 0.11 6.06 29.43
CA LYS A 260 -0.52 7.01 30.36
C LYS A 260 -0.10 8.48 30.08
N PRO A 261 1.20 8.82 29.91
CA PRO A 261 1.61 10.19 29.64
C PRO A 261 1.04 10.73 28.32
N GLY A 262 1.03 9.93 27.25
CA GLY A 262 0.47 10.32 25.96
C GLY A 262 -1.01 10.68 26.04
N VAL A 263 -1.80 9.88 26.76
CA VAL A 263 -3.24 10.14 26.98
C VAL A 263 -3.47 11.39 27.82
N GLU A 264 -2.74 11.57 28.92
CA GLU A 264 -2.92 12.72 29.82
C GLU A 264 -2.52 14.04 29.16
N VAL A 265 -1.39 14.06 28.45
CA VAL A 265 -0.90 15.25 27.75
C VAL A 265 -1.79 15.59 26.55
N ALA A 266 -2.26 14.61 25.78
CA ALA A 266 -3.21 14.84 24.67
C ALA A 266 -4.52 15.50 25.13
N ARG A 267 -5.09 15.00 26.24
CA ARG A 267 -6.34 15.55 26.81
C ARG A 267 -6.18 16.95 27.39
N GLY A 268 -4.97 17.28 27.85
CA GLY A 268 -4.65 18.57 28.43
C GLY A 268 -4.17 19.62 27.43
N ALA A 269 -3.94 19.23 26.17
CA ALA A 269 -3.36 20.09 25.15
C ALA A 269 -4.29 21.24 24.76
N ASP A 270 -3.73 22.44 24.57
CA ASP A 270 -4.44 23.60 24.03
C ASP A 270 -4.07 23.88 22.57
N THR A 271 -3.00 23.28 22.07
CA THR A 271 -2.57 23.37 20.67
C THR A 271 -1.90 22.06 20.26
N VAL A 272 -2.22 21.57 19.06
CA VAL A 272 -1.67 20.34 18.48
C VAL A 272 -1.01 20.68 17.16
N LEU A 273 0.29 20.43 17.07
CA LEU A 273 0.99 20.34 15.79
C LEU A 273 0.89 18.89 15.31
N PHE A 274 0.05 18.64 14.32
CA PHE A 274 -0.30 17.34 13.80
C PHE A 274 0.50 17.08 12.51
N LEU A 275 1.52 16.22 12.58
CA LEU A 275 2.46 15.99 11.48
C LEU A 275 2.24 14.60 10.84
N GLY A 276 1.82 14.59 9.58
CA GLY A 276 1.69 13.38 8.76
C GLY A 276 0.85 12.30 9.43
N SER A 277 -0.32 12.68 9.94
CA SER A 277 -1.14 11.86 10.81
C SER A 277 -2.61 11.97 10.41
N ASP A 278 -3.30 10.84 10.44
CA ASP A 278 -4.76 10.74 10.35
C ASP A 278 -5.28 9.94 11.55
N PHE A 279 -5.05 10.45 12.77
CA PHE A 279 -5.40 9.72 13.99
C PHE A 279 -6.94 9.70 14.15
N PRO A 280 -7.59 8.54 13.99
CA PRO A 280 -9.05 8.49 13.81
C PRO A 280 -9.82 8.74 15.11
N PHE A 281 -9.13 8.76 16.26
CA PHE A 281 -9.75 8.94 17.56
C PHE A 281 -9.54 10.35 18.14
N GLN A 282 -9.01 11.29 17.36
CA GLN A 282 -8.75 12.68 17.79
C GLN A 282 -9.91 13.29 18.62
N PRO A 283 -11.19 13.23 18.18
CA PRO A 283 -12.29 13.87 18.90
C PRO A 283 -12.52 13.35 20.33
N TYR A 284 -12.01 12.16 20.65
CA TYR A 284 -12.19 11.52 21.96
C TYR A 284 -11.00 11.73 22.90
N PHE A 285 -9.82 12.09 22.37
CA PHE A 285 -8.57 12.10 23.12
C PHE A 285 -7.85 13.45 23.16
N ILE A 286 -8.22 14.40 22.31
CA ILE A 286 -7.70 15.76 22.35
C ILE A 286 -8.81 16.71 22.84
N ALA A 287 -8.41 17.76 23.58
CA ALA A 287 -9.34 18.76 24.08
C ALA A 287 -10.17 19.40 22.94
N PRO A 288 -11.50 19.53 23.09
CA PRO A 288 -12.36 20.09 22.03
C PRO A 288 -12.00 21.52 21.59
N ASN A 289 -11.37 22.29 22.47
CA ASN A 289 -10.97 23.68 22.21
C ASN A 289 -9.49 23.82 21.83
N ALA A 290 -8.78 22.72 21.58
CA ALA A 290 -7.40 22.78 21.13
C ALA A 290 -7.32 23.39 19.72
N LYS A 291 -6.33 24.24 19.49
CA LYS A 291 -6.00 24.73 18.13
C LYS A 291 -5.24 23.64 17.38
N TYR A 292 -5.56 23.42 16.12
CA TYR A 292 -4.85 22.45 15.27
C TYR A 292 -4.02 23.16 14.22
N ILE A 293 -2.79 22.67 14.07
CA ILE A 293 -1.91 22.97 12.95
C ILE A 293 -1.62 21.63 12.31
N GLN A 294 -2.11 21.40 11.09
CA GLN A 294 -1.88 20.15 10.37
C GLN A 294 -0.85 20.36 9.26
N VAL A 295 0.11 19.44 9.18
CA VAL A 295 1.06 19.35 8.07
C VAL A 295 0.89 17.97 7.48
N ASP A 296 0.37 17.91 6.25
CA ASP A 296 0.21 16.68 5.50
C ASP A 296 0.55 16.92 4.02
N ILE A 297 0.96 15.85 3.33
CA ILE A 297 1.23 15.88 1.90
C ILE A 297 -0.07 15.68 1.10
N ASP A 298 -1.08 15.06 1.71
CA ASP A 298 -2.41 14.90 1.15
C ASP A 298 -3.30 16.09 1.56
N GLY A 299 -3.99 16.67 0.59
CA GLY A 299 -4.89 17.81 0.79
C GLY A 299 -6.35 17.43 0.99
N SER A 300 -6.68 16.12 1.03
CA SER A 300 -8.03 15.61 1.26
C SER A 300 -8.49 15.63 2.72
#